data_AF-A0A2X3IRZ5-F1
#
_entry.id   AF-A0A2X3IRZ5-F1
#
_cell.length_a   1.000
_cell.length_b   1.000
_cell.length_c   1.000
_cell.angle_alpha   90.00
_cell.angle_beta   90.00
_cell.angle_gamma   90.00
#
_symmetry.space_group_name_H-M   'P 1'
#
loop_
_entity.id
_entity.type
_entity.pdbx_description
1 polymer ?
#
loop_
_entity_poly.entity_id
_entity_poly.type
_entity_poly.pdbx_seq_one_letter_code
_entity_poly.pdbx_strand_id
1 'polypeptide(L)' 'MQIAKVLNNNVVVVLDEHRREQVVMGRGLAFQKRPGDVLDDSKN' A
#
# COMPACT_ATOMS: atom_id res chain seq x y z
N MET A 1 -5.75 -0.35 -5.31
CA MET A 1 -5.22 0.85 -4.63
C MET A 1 -3.75 1.00 -5.01
N GLN A 2 -3.25 2.21 -5.30
CA GLN A 2 -1.84 2.40 -5.69
C GLN A 2 -1.01 2.87 -4.50
N ILE A 3 0.18 2.32 -4.30
CA ILE A 3 1.11 2.73 -3.24
C ILE A 3 1.64 4.13 -3.56
N ALA A 4 1.27 5.11 -2.73
CA ALA A 4 1.81 6.46 -2.76
C ALA A 4 3.18 6.52 -2.05
N LYS A 5 3.33 5.78 -0.94
CA LYS A 5 4.56 5.78 -0.13
C LYS A 5 4.71 4.47 0.65
N VAL A 6 5.93 3.95 0.74
CA VAL A 6 6.26 2.84 1.64
C VAL A 6 6.86 3.41 2.92
N LEU A 7 6.30 3.08 4.08
CA LEU A 7 6.79 3.56 5.37
C LEU A 7 7.73 2.54 6.02
N ASN A 8 7.36 1.26 5.98
CA ASN A 8 8.18 0.12 6.38
C ASN A 8 7.64 -1.16 5.72
N ASN A 9 8.25 -2.31 5.98
CA ASN A 9 7.84 -3.60 5.40
C ASN A 9 6.37 -4.00 5.65
N ASN A 10 5.72 -3.41 6.64
CA ASN A 10 4.37 -3.73 7.08
C ASN A 10 3.36 -2.59 6.85
N VAL A 11 3.81 -1.40 6.43
CA VAL A 11 2.94 -0.20 6.38
C VAL A 11 3.21 0.60 5.11
N VAL A 12 2.13 0.94 4.41
CA VAL A 12 2.14 1.76 3.20
C VAL A 12 1.08 2.85 3.27
N VAL A 13 1.30 3.93 2.53
CA VAL A 13 0.27 4.90 2.18
C VAL A 13 -0.18 4.60 0.76
N VAL A 14 -1.49 4.52 0.53
CA VAL A 14 -2.10 4.31 -0.78
C VAL A 14 -2.99 5.48 -1.16
N LEU A 15 -3.16 5.68 -2.46
CA LEU A 15 -4.19 6.53 -3.04
C LEU A 15 -5.34 5.65 -3.57
N ASP A 16 -6.56 5.98 -3.18
CA ASP A 16 -7.78 5.39 -3.75
C ASP A 16 -8.23 6.11 -5.03
N GLU A 17 -9.27 5.59 -5.68
CA GLU A 17 -9.84 6.15 -6.91
C GLU A 17 -10.42 7.56 -6.73
N HIS A 18 -10.74 7.94 -5.49
CA HIS A 18 -11.24 9.26 -5.13
C HIS A 18 -10.11 10.23 -4.72
N ARG A 19 -8.84 9.85 -4.93
CA ARG A 19 -7.64 10.60 -4.51
C ARG A 19 -7.56 10.83 -3.00
N ARG A 20 -8.14 9.93 -2.20
CA ARG A 20 -7.96 9.93 -0.74
C ARG A 20 -6.75 9.09 -0.38
N GLU A 21 -5.91 9.66 0.48
CA GLU A 21 -4.80 8.95 1.07
C GLU A 21 -5.29 8.05 2.21
N GLN A 22 -4.82 6.80 2.21
CA GLN A 22 -5.13 5.83 3.25
C GLN A 22 -3.84 5.15 3.72
N VAL A 23 -3.74 4.89 5.02
CA VAL A 23 -2.65 4.11 5.59
C VAL A 23 -3.12 2.67 5.72
N VAL A 24 -2.40 1.75 5.07
CA VAL A 24 -2.68 0.32 5.13
C VAL A 24 -1.55 -0.39 5.86
N MET A 25 -1.91 -1.23 6.82
CA MET A 25 -0.97 -1.99 7.63
C MET A 25 -1.27 -3.49 7.53
N GLY A 26 -0.22 -4.30 7.40
CA GLY A 26 -0.32 -5.75 7.29
C GLY A 26 1.07 -6.39 7.31
N ARG A 27 1.19 -7.60 7.85
CA ARG A 27 2.49 -8.28 7.97
C ARG A 27 3.08 -8.57 6.59
N GLY A 28 4.21 -7.96 6.27
CA GLY A 28 4.92 -8.12 5.01
C GLY A 28 4.23 -7.48 3.79
N LEU A 29 3.18 -6.67 4.01
CA LEU A 29 2.39 -6.04 2.95
C LEU A 29 3.25 -5.22 1.97
N ALA A 30 4.27 -4.55 2.49
CA ALA A 30 5.16 -3.70 1.72
C ALA A 30 6.49 -4.38 1.37
N PHE A 31 6.65 -5.66 1.69
CA PHE A 31 7.91 -6.36 1.47
C PHE A 31 8.24 -6.39 -0.03
N GLN A 32 9.37 -5.78 -0.40
CA GLN A 32 9.83 -5.59 -1.79
C GLN A 32 8.88 -4.75 -2.67
N LYS A 33 7.93 -4.01 -2.09
CA LYS A 33 7.06 -3.08 -2.82
C LYS A 33 7.70 -1.69 -2.94
N ARG A 34 7.26 -0.92 -3.94
CA ARG A 34 7.73 0.44 -4.22
C ARG A 34 6.54 1.38 -4.47
N PRO A 35 6.72 2.71 -4.30
CA PRO A 35 5.74 3.68 -4.77
C PRO A 35 5.40 3.46 -6.25
N GLY A 36 4.12 3.52 -6.58
CA GLY A 36 3.59 3.21 -7.91
C GLY A 36 3.09 1.77 -8.08
N ASP A 37 3.52 0.83 -7.23
CA ASP A 37 3.00 -0.54 -7.25
C ASP A 37 1.52 -0.57 -6.86
N VAL A 38 0.78 -1.51 -7.43
CA VAL A 38 -0.60 -1.79 -7.01
C VAL A 38 -0.56 -2.64 -5.74
N LEU A 39 -1.24 -2.15 -4.71
CA LEU A 39 -1.57 -2.93 -3.52
C LEU A 39 -2.77 -3.83 -3.87
N ASP A 40 -2.53 -5.13 -3.88
CA ASP A 40 -3.55 -6.14 -4.14
C ASP A 40 -4.14 -6.58 -2.79
N ASP A 41 -5.36 -6.11 -2.50
CA ASP A 41 -6.08 -6.38 -1.25
C ASP A 41 -6.76 -7.77 -1.25
N SER A 42 -6.52 -8.57 -2.31
CA SER A 42 -7.31 -9.78 -2.59
C SER A 42 -6.76 -11.07 -1.97
N LYS A 43 -5.80 -11.01 -1.04
CA LYS A 43 -5.28 -12.23 -0.40
C LYS A 43 -5.77 -12.40 1.03
N ASN A 44 -6.90 -13.10 1.11
CA ASN A 44 -7.36 -13.86 2.27
C ASN A 44 -6.32 -14.91 2.70
#